data_AF-A0A7Z2ZSR8-F1
#
_entry.id   AF-A0A7Z2ZSR8-F1
#
_cell.length_a   1.000
_cell.length_b   1.000
_cell.length_c   1.000
_cell.angle_alpha   90.00
_cell.angle_beta   90.00
_cell.angle_gamma   90.00
#
_symmetry.space_group_name_H-M   'P 1'
#
loop_
_entity.id
_entity.type
_entity.pdbx_description
1 polymer ?
#
loop_
_entity_poly.entity_id
_entity_poly.type
_entity_poly.pdbx_seq_one_letter_code
_entity_poly.pdbx_strand_id
1 'polypeptide(L)'
;MKLFRHPPSPSQAIPAAQRRPLPRRAAGGWPGRLARAVSAGAAARAASILLPTLLAACAAAPVADASYPLQPGQRATLANGMSLTYDSFSDSRCPANTQCVWAGRLALRFILAGPDGQEEFTLGPDQPQASPAALRGARITLDTAAIPPARIGARPASAFPVTLTVSAK
;
A
#
# COMPACT_ATOMS: atom_id res chain seq x y z
N MET A 1 -18.88 37.22 -35.40
CA MET A 1 -19.46 37.00 -34.04
C MET A 1 -20.57 35.95 -34.14
N LYS A 2 -20.32 34.72 -33.71
CA LYS A 2 -21.36 33.72 -33.39
C LYS A 2 -20.92 32.99 -32.13
N LEU A 3 -21.48 33.39 -30.99
CA LEU A 3 -21.29 32.73 -29.71
C LEU A 3 -22.09 31.42 -29.71
N PHE A 4 -21.41 30.29 -29.84
CA PHE A 4 -21.98 28.96 -29.58
C PHE A 4 -22.06 28.76 -28.06
N ARG A 5 -23.24 28.97 -27.48
CA ARG A 5 -23.53 28.57 -26.09
C ARG A 5 -23.72 27.05 -26.05
N HIS A 6 -22.86 26.37 -25.30
CA HIS A 6 -23.07 24.95 -24.96
C HIS A 6 -24.21 24.81 -23.94
N PRO A 7 -25.07 23.79 -24.06
CA PRO A 7 -26.04 23.45 -23.01
C PRO A 7 -25.33 22.82 -21.80
N PRO A 8 -25.79 23.08 -20.56
CA PRO A 8 -25.27 22.43 -19.37
C PRO A 8 -25.67 20.95 -19.32
N SER A 9 -24.69 20.10 -18.99
CA SER A 9 -24.84 18.66 -18.79
C SER A 9 -25.83 18.34 -17.66
N PRO A 10 -26.70 17.32 -17.79
CA PRO A 10 -27.61 16.92 -16.72
C PRO A 10 -26.82 16.41 -15.52
N SER A 11 -26.97 17.15 -14.44
CA SER A 11 -26.45 16.89 -13.10
C SER A 11 -27.00 15.57 -12.57
N GLN A 12 -26.12 14.85 -11.90
CA GLN A 12 -26.27 13.49 -11.42
C GLN A 12 -27.34 13.42 -10.31
N ALA A 13 -28.28 12.49 -10.47
CA ALA A 13 -29.21 12.10 -9.41
C ALA A 13 -28.45 11.36 -8.30
N ILE A 14 -28.53 11.90 -7.08
CA ILE A 14 -27.96 11.31 -5.87
C ILE A 14 -28.88 10.16 -5.41
N PRO A 15 -28.41 8.89 -5.33
CA PRO A 15 -29.19 7.83 -4.72
C PRO A 15 -29.23 8.02 -3.19
N ALA A 16 -30.37 8.46 -2.69
CA ALA A 16 -30.71 8.47 -1.27
C ALA A 16 -31.19 7.07 -0.85
N ALA A 17 -30.29 6.14 -0.49
CA ALA A 17 -30.63 4.96 0.30
C ALA A 17 -29.39 4.14 0.64
N GLN A 18 -28.92 4.22 1.89
CA GLN A 18 -28.51 3.05 2.70
C GLN A 18 -27.92 3.54 4.03
N ARG A 19 -28.80 4.00 4.92
CA ARG A 19 -28.49 4.13 6.34
C ARG A 19 -28.37 2.71 6.91
N ARG A 20 -27.15 2.17 7.00
CA ARG A 20 -26.91 0.92 7.71
C ARG A 20 -26.96 1.19 9.23
N PRO A 21 -27.77 0.45 10.00
CA PRO A 21 -27.82 0.57 11.44
C PRO A 21 -26.50 0.12 12.09
N LEU A 22 -26.03 0.92 13.04
CA LEU A 22 -24.87 0.65 13.89
C LEU A 22 -25.10 -0.63 14.71
N PRO A 23 -24.16 -1.59 14.74
CA PRO A 23 -24.23 -2.69 15.69
C PRO A 23 -24.02 -2.17 17.12
N ARG A 24 -24.97 -2.55 17.98
CA ARG A 24 -25.05 -2.25 19.40
C ARG A 24 -23.78 -2.68 20.14
N ARG A 25 -23.27 -1.76 20.97
CA ARG A 25 -22.32 -2.01 22.07
C ARG A 25 -22.79 -3.19 22.92
N ALA A 26 -22.04 -4.28 22.90
CA ALA A 26 -22.12 -5.30 23.93
C ALA A 26 -21.27 -4.83 25.12
N ALA A 27 -21.95 -4.38 26.17
CA ALA A 27 -21.37 -4.15 27.48
C ALA A 27 -21.10 -5.52 28.13
N GLY A 28 -19.88 -6.03 27.99
CA GLY A 28 -19.39 -7.20 28.70
C GLY A 28 -18.53 -6.75 29.89
N GLY A 29 -19.11 -6.76 31.08
CA GLY A 29 -18.41 -6.50 32.33
C GLY A 29 -17.32 -7.53 32.62
N TRP A 30 -16.14 -7.06 33.03
CA TRP A 30 -15.13 -7.87 33.69
C TRP A 30 -15.14 -7.53 35.18
N PRO A 31 -15.63 -8.43 36.05
CA PRO A 31 -15.49 -8.26 37.48
C PRO A 31 -14.07 -8.65 37.92
N GLY A 32 -13.46 -7.73 38.67
CA GLY A 32 -12.64 -7.99 39.85
C GLY A 32 -11.48 -8.98 39.73
N ARG A 33 -10.27 -8.45 39.87
CA ARG A 33 -9.21 -9.14 40.64
C ARG A 33 -8.28 -8.12 41.30
N LEU A 34 -8.72 -7.72 42.48
CA LEU A 34 -7.99 -7.54 43.73
C LEU A 34 -6.53 -7.06 43.64
N ALA A 35 -6.36 -5.85 44.13
CA ALA A 35 -5.14 -5.32 44.71
C ALA A 35 -4.47 -6.32 45.66
N ARG A 36 -3.16 -6.51 45.50
CA ARG A 36 -2.27 -6.89 46.59
C ARG A 36 -1.31 -5.74 46.83
N ALA A 37 -1.58 -5.00 47.90
CA ALA A 37 -0.60 -4.21 48.62
C ALA A 37 0.20 -5.12 49.58
N VAL A 38 1.24 -4.54 50.19
CA VAL A 38 2.08 -5.05 51.30
C VAL A 38 3.30 -5.87 50.80
N SER A 39 4.56 -5.53 51.11
CA SER A 39 5.10 -4.88 52.32
C SER A 39 6.39 -4.09 52.02
N ALA A 40 6.56 -2.99 52.74
CA ALA A 40 7.82 -2.30 52.93
C ALA A 40 8.81 -3.20 53.70
N GLY A 41 10.05 -3.26 53.22
CA GLY A 41 11.19 -3.83 53.93
C GLY A 41 12.40 -2.95 53.68
N ALA A 42 12.62 -1.98 54.57
CA ALA A 42 13.85 -1.20 54.63
C ALA A 42 14.88 -1.99 55.45
N ALA A 43 16.00 -2.37 54.84
CA ALA A 43 17.26 -2.64 55.54
C ALA A 43 18.41 -2.47 54.57
N ALA A 44 19.19 -1.42 54.80
CA ALA A 44 20.35 -1.02 54.03
C ALA A 44 21.44 -2.10 54.00
N ARG A 45 21.96 -2.40 52.81
CA ARG A 45 23.37 -2.79 52.61
C ARG A 45 23.88 -2.14 51.33
N ALA A 46 24.83 -1.23 51.51
CA ALA A 46 25.67 -0.70 50.45
C ALA A 46 26.47 -1.86 49.81
N ALA A 47 26.32 -2.07 48.50
CA ALA A 47 27.32 -2.73 47.65
C ALA A 47 26.95 -2.54 46.17
N SER A 48 27.85 -1.86 45.46
CA SER A 48 28.27 -2.21 44.09
C SER A 48 27.23 -2.15 42.95
N ILE A 49 27.19 -0.97 42.33
CA ILE A 49 27.41 -0.71 40.90
C ILE A 49 27.36 -1.95 40.00
N LEU A 50 26.29 -2.06 39.19
CA LEU A 50 26.23 -2.48 37.77
C LEU A 50 24.84 -3.05 37.48
N LEU A 51 23.89 -2.16 37.19
CA LEU A 51 22.65 -2.52 36.51
C LEU A 51 22.98 -2.54 35.00
N PRO A 52 23.14 -3.71 34.35
CA PRO A 52 23.32 -3.70 32.91
C PRO A 52 21.98 -3.30 32.31
N THR A 53 21.99 -2.17 31.62
CA THR A 53 20.92 -1.67 30.79
C THR A 53 20.52 -2.76 29.79
N LEU A 54 19.37 -3.39 30.02
CA LEU A 54 18.66 -4.19 29.02
C LEU A 54 18.18 -3.24 27.92
N LEU A 55 19.07 -2.82 27.02
CA LEU A 55 18.67 -2.33 25.71
C LEU A 55 18.12 -3.52 24.94
N ALA A 56 16.82 -3.78 25.11
CA ALA A 56 16.05 -4.55 24.16
C ALA A 56 16.07 -3.76 22.83
N ALA A 57 17.12 -3.99 22.03
CA ALA A 57 17.19 -3.52 20.67
C ALA A 57 16.04 -4.17 19.91
N CYS A 58 14.95 -3.43 19.72
CA CYS A 58 13.86 -3.84 18.86
C CYS A 58 14.37 -3.76 17.42
N ALA A 59 15.05 -4.82 16.98
CA ALA A 59 15.43 -4.98 15.58
C ALA A 59 14.15 -5.26 14.80
N ALA A 60 13.66 -4.26 14.07
CA ALA A 60 12.58 -4.46 13.11
C ALA A 60 12.99 -5.55 12.12
N ALA A 61 12.13 -6.56 11.94
CA ALA A 61 12.42 -7.71 11.09
C ALA A 61 12.71 -7.26 9.65
N PRO A 62 13.59 -7.92 8.88
CA PRO A 62 13.78 -7.58 7.48
C PRO A 62 12.50 -7.78 6.68
N VAL A 63 12.36 -7.05 5.57
CA VAL A 63 11.29 -7.31 4.59
C VAL A 63 11.57 -8.68 3.98
N ALA A 64 10.60 -9.60 4.04
CA ALA A 64 10.75 -10.93 3.48
C ALA A 64 10.44 -10.94 1.98
N ASP A 65 11.07 -11.86 1.26
CA ASP A 65 10.72 -12.15 -0.13
C ASP A 65 9.28 -12.66 -0.23
N ALA A 66 8.45 -12.00 -1.04
CA ALA A 66 7.05 -12.36 -1.22
C ALA A 66 6.47 -11.83 -2.53
N SER A 67 5.47 -12.55 -3.04
CA SER A 67 4.69 -12.16 -4.21
C SER A 67 3.31 -11.66 -3.80
N TYR A 68 2.92 -10.51 -4.35
CA TYR A 68 1.69 -9.79 -4.02
C TYR A 68 0.87 -9.57 -5.29
N PRO A 69 -0.19 -10.36 -5.53
CA PRO A 69 -1.17 -10.06 -6.56
C PRO A 69 -2.01 -8.85 -6.12
N LEU A 70 -2.08 -7.82 -6.95
CA LEU A 70 -2.80 -6.58 -6.68
C LEU A 70 -3.66 -6.16 -7.86
N GLN A 71 -4.85 -5.64 -7.54
CA GLN A 71 -5.69 -4.90 -8.49
C GLN A 71 -5.59 -3.39 -8.22
N PRO A 72 -5.95 -2.53 -9.20
CA PRO A 72 -6.02 -1.09 -8.98
C PRO A 72 -6.90 -0.74 -7.77
N GLY A 73 -6.41 0.14 -6.90
CA GLY A 73 -7.03 0.51 -5.63
C GLY A 73 -6.77 -0.46 -4.47
N GLN A 74 -6.13 -1.61 -4.70
CA GLN A 74 -5.84 -2.57 -3.63
C GLN A 74 -4.54 -2.25 -2.89
N ARG A 75 -4.50 -2.69 -1.64
CA ARG A 75 -3.36 -2.55 -0.74
C ARG A 75 -2.93 -3.91 -0.21
N ALA A 76 -1.63 -4.18 -0.28
CA ALA A 76 -0.98 -5.28 0.41
C ALA A 76 -0.21 -4.76 1.64
N THR A 77 -0.27 -5.52 2.73
CA THR A 77 0.54 -5.26 3.92
C THR A 77 1.88 -5.98 3.77
N LEU A 78 2.98 -5.27 3.99
CA LEU A 78 4.31 -5.86 4.09
C LEU A 78 4.74 -5.92 5.56
N ALA A 79 5.91 -6.52 5.80
CA ALA A 79 6.54 -6.49 7.11
C ALA A 79 6.79 -5.05 7.60
N ASN A 80 7.03 -4.90 8.91
CA ASN A 80 7.39 -3.63 9.56
C ASN A 80 6.35 -2.50 9.48
N GLY A 81 5.07 -2.86 9.38
CA GLY A 81 3.99 -1.87 9.31
C GLY A 81 3.96 -1.10 7.98
N MET A 82 4.64 -1.59 6.95
CA MET A 82 4.58 -1.01 5.63
C MET A 82 3.36 -1.52 4.86
N SER A 83 2.88 -0.72 3.92
CA SER A 83 1.81 -1.10 3.02
C SER A 83 2.09 -0.61 1.60
N LEU A 84 1.89 -1.50 0.63
CA LEU A 84 2.05 -1.22 -0.79
C LEU A 84 0.66 -1.13 -1.40
N THR A 85 0.32 0.03 -1.92
CA THR A 85 -0.96 0.30 -2.58
C THR A 85 -0.72 0.41 -4.07
N TYR A 86 -1.50 -0.32 -4.85
CA TYR A 86 -1.61 -0.09 -6.28
C TYR A 86 -2.64 1.01 -6.49
N ASP A 87 -2.19 2.24 -6.76
CA ASP A 87 -3.06 3.40 -6.82
C ASP A 87 -3.88 3.44 -8.11
N SER A 88 -3.19 3.51 -9.25
CA SER A 88 -3.83 3.72 -10.55
C SER A 88 -2.91 3.28 -11.69
N PHE A 89 -3.47 3.18 -12.90
CA PHE A 89 -2.69 2.88 -14.10
C PHE A 89 -3.12 3.74 -15.27
N SER A 90 -2.18 3.91 -16.20
CA SER A 90 -2.40 4.55 -17.49
C SER A 90 -1.84 3.66 -18.58
N ASP A 91 -2.70 3.25 -19.50
CA ASP A 91 -2.33 2.47 -20.67
C ASP A 91 -2.51 3.34 -21.92
N SER A 92 -1.41 3.95 -22.38
CA SER A 92 -1.38 4.71 -23.63
C SER A 92 -0.67 3.95 -24.75
N ARG A 93 -0.43 2.64 -24.58
CA ARG A 93 0.37 1.84 -25.51
C ARG A 93 -0.19 1.91 -26.93
N CYS A 94 0.72 2.07 -27.89
CA CYS A 94 0.34 2.05 -29.29
C CYS A 94 -0.21 0.65 -29.65
N PRO A 95 -1.41 0.55 -30.23
CA PRO A 95 -1.93 -0.74 -30.68
C PRO A 95 -0.97 -1.40 -31.68
N ALA A 96 -0.95 -2.73 -31.71
CA ALA A 96 -0.19 -3.46 -32.72
C ALA A 96 -0.56 -2.98 -34.14
N ASN A 97 0.41 -2.96 -35.06
CA ASN A 97 0.22 -2.56 -36.46
C ASN A 97 -0.27 -1.10 -36.68
N THR A 98 -0.10 -0.22 -35.69
CA THR A 98 -0.39 1.22 -35.82
C THR A 98 0.89 2.04 -35.68
N GLN A 99 1.02 3.09 -36.50
CA GLN A 99 2.09 4.07 -36.34
C GLN A 99 1.62 5.22 -35.46
N CYS A 100 1.99 5.17 -34.17
CA CYS A 100 1.73 6.29 -33.27
C CYS A 100 2.77 7.40 -33.46
N VAL A 101 2.32 8.66 -33.42
CA VAL A 101 3.21 9.84 -33.47
C VAL A 101 4.14 9.88 -32.25
N TRP A 102 3.68 9.34 -31.11
CA TRP A 102 4.46 9.22 -29.88
C TRP A 102 4.46 7.77 -29.39
N ALA A 103 5.57 7.34 -28.78
CA ALA A 103 5.69 6.03 -28.15
C ALA A 103 4.75 5.96 -26.92
N GLY A 104 3.62 5.29 -27.10
CA GLY A 104 2.70 4.98 -26.01
C GLY A 104 3.34 4.05 -24.97
N ARG A 105 2.94 4.16 -23.70
CA ARG A 105 3.50 3.32 -22.62
C ARG A 105 2.44 2.88 -21.62
N LEU A 106 2.73 1.79 -20.90
CA LEU A 106 1.97 1.36 -19.74
C LEU A 106 2.68 1.84 -18.48
N ALA A 107 1.99 2.65 -17.68
CA ALA A 107 2.48 3.19 -16.41
C ALA A 107 1.56 2.75 -15.28
N LEU A 108 2.11 2.04 -14.30
CA LEU A 108 1.43 1.52 -13.12
C LEU A 108 1.96 2.29 -11.91
N ARG A 109 1.09 3.04 -11.22
CA ARG A 109 1.46 3.87 -10.08
C ARG A 109 1.27 3.11 -8.78
N PHE A 110 2.29 3.14 -7.92
CA PHE A 110 2.27 2.50 -6.62
C PHE A 110 2.67 3.49 -5.54
N ILE A 111 2.04 3.33 -4.38
CA ILE A 111 2.35 4.10 -3.18
C ILE A 111 2.80 3.12 -2.11
N LEU A 112 4.03 3.27 -1.64
CA LEU A 112 4.56 2.57 -0.49
C LEU A 112 4.46 3.47 0.73
N ALA A 113 3.62 3.09 1.69
CA ALA A 113 3.50 3.79 2.96
C ALA A 113 4.21 3.00 4.06
N GLY A 114 4.98 3.70 4.90
CA GLY A 114 5.68 3.13 6.04
C GLY A 114 5.69 4.10 7.23
N PRO A 115 6.43 3.77 8.30
CA PRO A 115 6.53 4.62 9.49
C PRO A 115 7.16 6.00 9.20
N ASP A 116 8.06 6.07 8.21
CA ASP A 116 8.81 7.29 7.88
C ASP A 116 8.11 8.18 6.84
N GLY A 117 6.98 7.73 6.27
CA GLY A 117 6.21 8.49 5.28
C GLY A 117 5.66 7.63 4.13
N GLN A 118 5.35 8.29 3.02
CA GLN A 118 4.88 7.65 1.78
C GLN A 118 5.83 7.97 0.62
N GLU A 119 6.08 6.96 -0.20
CA GLU A 119 6.90 7.05 -1.41
C GLU A 119 6.09 6.56 -2.61
N GLU A 120 5.96 7.40 -3.64
CA GLU A 120 5.29 7.05 -4.90
C GLU A 120 6.34 6.63 -5.95
N PHE A 121 6.05 5.57 -6.68
CA PHE A 121 6.88 5.13 -7.81
C PHE A 121 6.01 4.53 -8.91
N THR A 122 6.57 4.48 -10.12
CA THR A 122 5.90 3.92 -11.29
C THR A 122 6.66 2.71 -11.81
N LEU A 123 5.94 1.63 -12.12
CA LEU A 123 6.48 0.48 -12.85
C LEU A 123 5.78 0.34 -14.20
N GLY A 124 6.45 -0.31 -15.13
CA GLY A 124 5.90 -0.66 -16.43
C GLY A 124 6.78 -1.69 -17.14
N PRO A 125 6.41 -2.15 -18.34
CA PRO A 125 7.21 -3.11 -19.09
C PRO A 125 8.65 -2.63 -19.36
N ASP A 126 8.81 -1.33 -19.62
CA ASP A 126 10.11 -0.70 -19.89
C ASP A 126 10.93 -0.45 -18.62
N GLN A 127 10.28 -0.40 -17.46
CA GLN A 127 10.88 -0.20 -16.15
C GLN A 127 10.19 -1.13 -15.13
N PRO A 128 10.51 -2.43 -15.16
CA PRO A 128 9.79 -3.41 -14.34
C PRO A 128 10.25 -3.43 -12.89
N GLN A 129 11.28 -2.68 -12.53
CA GLN A 129 11.89 -2.73 -11.21
C GLN A 129 12.04 -1.34 -10.60
N ALA A 130 11.79 -1.26 -9.30
CA ALA A 130 12.08 -0.09 -8.48
C ALA A 130 12.72 -0.52 -7.16
N SER A 131 13.53 0.36 -6.57
CA SER A 131 14.13 0.18 -5.25
C SER A 131 13.77 1.38 -4.37
N PRO A 132 12.54 1.43 -3.83
CA PRO A 132 12.10 2.50 -2.94
C PRO A 132 13.04 2.63 -1.74
N ALA A 133 13.37 3.86 -1.36
CA ALA A 133 14.22 4.13 -0.21
C ALA A 133 13.62 3.56 1.08
N ALA A 134 12.29 3.60 1.21
CA ALA A 134 11.58 3.06 2.37
C ALA A 134 11.77 1.54 2.57
N LEU A 135 12.14 0.78 1.53
CA LEU A 135 12.44 -0.64 1.65
C LEU A 135 13.88 -0.96 2.07
N ARG A 136 14.70 0.05 2.39
CA ARG A 136 16.07 -0.10 2.93
C ARG A 136 16.93 -1.10 2.14
N GLY A 137 16.88 -1.00 0.81
CA GLY A 137 17.68 -1.82 -0.10
C GLY A 137 16.94 -3.00 -0.73
N ALA A 138 15.73 -3.34 -0.26
CA ALA A 138 14.88 -4.31 -0.96
C ALA A 138 14.38 -3.75 -2.31
N ARG A 139 14.00 -4.65 -3.22
CA ARG A 139 13.56 -4.32 -4.58
C ARG A 139 12.14 -4.80 -4.81
N ILE A 140 11.37 -4.01 -5.54
CA ILE A 140 10.06 -4.41 -6.07
C ILE A 140 10.22 -4.69 -7.56
N THR A 141 9.75 -5.84 -8.01
CA THR A 141 9.77 -6.27 -9.40
C THR A 141 8.35 -6.59 -9.86
N LEU A 142 7.96 -6.00 -10.98
CA LEU A 142 6.74 -6.29 -11.70
C LEU A 142 6.92 -7.57 -12.51
N ASP A 143 5.98 -8.51 -12.36
CA ASP A 143 5.86 -9.64 -13.29
C ASP A 143 5.32 -9.15 -14.63
N THR A 144 6.22 -9.04 -15.61
CA THR A 144 5.88 -8.61 -16.96
C THR A 144 5.25 -9.71 -17.82
N ALA A 145 5.34 -10.98 -17.41
CA ALA A 145 4.77 -12.09 -18.18
C ALA A 145 3.23 -12.08 -18.15
N ALA A 146 2.64 -11.55 -17.07
CA ALA A 146 1.19 -11.39 -16.94
C ALA A 146 0.63 -10.17 -17.70
N ILE A 147 1.49 -9.31 -18.27
CA ILE A 147 1.09 -8.08 -18.96
C ILE A 147 0.66 -8.44 -20.40
N PRO A 148 -0.64 -8.31 -20.76
CA PRO A 148 -1.06 -8.58 -22.13
C PRO A 148 -0.44 -7.56 -23.10
N PRO A 149 -0.13 -7.96 -24.36
CA PRO A 149 0.38 -7.06 -25.37
C PRO A 149 -0.63 -5.97 -25.73
N ALA A 150 -0.17 -4.88 -26.35
CA ALA A 150 -1.04 -3.82 -26.85
C ALA A 150 -1.93 -4.38 -27.98
N ARG A 151 -3.25 -4.41 -27.76
CA ARG A 151 -4.22 -5.02 -28.68
C ARG A 151 -4.89 -3.98 -29.57
N ILE A 152 -5.13 -4.35 -30.82
CA ILE A 152 -5.93 -3.57 -31.78
C ILE A 152 -7.39 -3.61 -31.34
N GLY A 153 -8.04 -2.45 -31.25
CA GLY A 153 -9.47 -2.35 -30.95
C GLY A 153 -9.87 -2.75 -29.52
N ALA A 154 -8.91 -2.94 -28.61
CA ALA A 154 -9.23 -3.23 -27.22
C ALA A 154 -9.81 -2.01 -26.53
N ARG A 155 -10.99 -2.18 -25.93
CA ARG A 155 -11.53 -1.23 -24.94
C ARG A 155 -10.48 -1.05 -23.83
N PRO A 156 -10.25 0.18 -23.33
CA PRO A 156 -9.37 0.40 -22.19
C PRO A 156 -9.74 -0.58 -21.08
N ALA A 157 -8.75 -1.31 -20.58
CA ALA A 157 -8.99 -2.22 -19.47
C ALA A 157 -9.56 -1.41 -18.31
N SER A 158 -10.67 -1.84 -17.72
CA SER A 158 -11.22 -1.20 -16.52
C SER A 158 -10.50 -1.66 -15.25
N ALA A 159 -9.74 -2.75 -15.33
CA ALA A 159 -8.88 -3.27 -14.28
C ALA A 159 -7.66 -3.95 -14.93
N PHE A 160 -6.48 -3.71 -14.36
CA PHE A 160 -5.24 -4.28 -14.82
C PHE A 160 -4.54 -4.98 -13.66
N PRO A 161 -4.89 -6.25 -13.35
CA PRO A 161 -4.26 -6.96 -12.24
C PRO A 161 -2.78 -7.20 -12.53
N VAL A 162 -1.96 -7.11 -11.49
CA VAL A 162 -0.51 -7.32 -11.59
C VAL A 162 -0.02 -8.13 -10.40
N THR A 163 1.10 -8.83 -10.60
CA THR A 163 1.82 -9.48 -9.51
C THR A 163 3.13 -8.73 -9.29
N LEU A 164 3.38 -8.32 -8.05
CA LEU A 164 4.64 -7.72 -7.64
C LEU A 164 5.42 -8.72 -6.79
N THR A 165 6.69 -8.89 -7.07
CA THR A 165 7.61 -9.62 -6.19
C THR A 165 8.48 -8.62 -5.46
N VAL A 166 8.43 -8.66 -4.13
CA VAL A 166 9.35 -7.91 -3.28
C VAL A 166 10.46 -8.86 -2.92
N SER A 167 11.70 -8.45 -3.14
CA SER A 167 12.87 -9.24 -2.78
C SER A 167 13.81 -8.49 -1.86
N ALA A 168 14.22 -9.15 -0.79
CA ALA A 168 15.25 -8.64 0.11
C ALA A 168 16.60 -8.62 -0.61
N LYS A 169 17.49 -7.73 -0.18
CA LYS A 169 18.87 -7.68 -0.65
C LYS A 169 19.74 -8.65 0.14
#